data_AF-A0A7C5M5Y0-F1
#
_entry.id   AF-A0A7C5M5Y0-F1
#
_cell.length_a   1.000
_cell.length_b   1.000
_cell.length_c   1.000
_cell.angle_alpha   90.00
_cell.angle_beta   90.00
_cell.angle_gamma   90.00
#
_symmetry.space_group_name_H-M   'P 1'
#
loop_
_entity.id
_entity.type
_entity.pdbx_description
1 polymer ?
#
loop_
_entity_poly.entity_id
_entity_poly.type
_entity_poly.pdbx_seq_one_letter_code
_entity_poly.pdbx_strand_id
1 'polypeptide(L)'
;RKWPEKNIIQKKADAGYYNISTPALTFTDLVHHQTKIGTLNRLLSVLEELSEEFSESDWQSLTSWYNNKSTLQRVGFLLDEIFNSKRYADIIYTNLQQTNYYPVLLSPTANEKPGSARNRWKVDINLKLESDL
;
A
#
# COMPACT_ATOMS: atom_id res chain seq x y z
N ARG A 1 -8.90 -15.97 -10.84
CA ARG A 1 -8.81 -14.66 -10.13
C ARG A 1 -10.09 -13.90 -10.44
N LYS A 2 -10.81 -13.40 -9.42
CA LYS A 2 -11.95 -12.49 -9.63
C LYS A 2 -11.43 -11.07 -9.53
N TRP A 3 -11.85 -10.19 -10.44
CA TRP A 3 -11.60 -8.76 -10.31
C TRP A 3 -12.30 -8.22 -9.06
N PRO A 4 -11.72 -7.24 -8.36
CA PRO A 4 -12.43 -6.55 -7.29
C PRO A 4 -13.57 -5.72 -7.88
N GLU A 5 -14.70 -5.68 -7.17
CA GLU A 5 -15.89 -4.93 -7.60
C GLU A 5 -15.80 -3.43 -7.25
N LYS A 6 -14.91 -3.08 -6.32
CA LYS A 6 -14.66 -1.71 -5.84
C LYS A 6 -13.27 -1.24 -6.21
N ASN A 7 -13.06 0.08 -6.13
CA ASN A 7 -11.80 0.76 -6.51
C ASN A 7 -11.41 0.50 -7.97
N ILE A 8 -12.42 0.41 -8.84
CA ILE A 8 -12.29 0.35 -10.29
C ILE A 8 -12.94 1.59 -10.87
N ILE A 9 -12.25 2.26 -11.80
CA ILE A 9 -12.73 3.44 -12.51
C ILE A 9 -12.76 3.16 -14.02
N GLN A 10 -13.67 3.82 -14.73
CA GLN A 10 -13.67 3.84 -16.19
C GLN A 10 -12.83 5.00 -16.70
N LYS A 11 -11.80 4.69 -17.48
CA LYS A 11 -10.97 5.67 -18.17
C LYS A 11 -11.23 5.58 -19.67
N LYS A 12 -11.46 6.73 -20.31
CA LYS A 12 -11.60 6.83 -21.76
C LYS A 12 -10.21 6.86 -22.41
N ALA A 13 -10.03 6.08 -23.46
CA ALA A 13 -8.88 6.12 -24.35
C ALA A 13 -9.34 6.02 -25.80
N ASP A 14 -8.41 6.08 -26.76
CA ASP A 14 -8.71 6.16 -28.19
C ASP A 14 -9.57 5.01 -28.71
N ALA A 15 -9.34 3.80 -28.17
CA ALA A 15 -10.06 2.59 -28.55
C ALA A 15 -11.29 2.28 -27.66
N GLY A 16 -11.69 3.18 -26.76
CA GLY A 16 -12.92 3.07 -25.97
C GLY A 16 -12.75 3.29 -24.47
N TYR A 17 -13.66 2.74 -23.68
CA TYR A 17 -13.62 2.82 -22.22
C TYR A 17 -12.99 1.57 -21.62
N TYR A 18 -12.08 1.78 -20.68
CA TYR A 18 -11.36 0.72 -19.99
C TYR A 18 -11.62 0.80 -18.49
N ASN A 19 -11.90 -0.35 -17.89
CA ASN A 19 -11.94 -0.48 -16.44
C ASN A 19 -10.49 -0.66 -15.93
N ILE A 20 -10.07 0.24 -15.05
CA ILE A 20 -8.74 0.20 -14.42
C ILE A 20 -8.88 0.35 -12.91
N SER A 21 -7.90 -0.13 -12.15
CA SER A 21 -7.82 0.12 -10.71
C SER A 21 -7.60 1.60 -10.42
N THR A 22 -8.15 2.08 -9.31
CA THR A 22 -7.79 3.40 -8.78
C THR A 22 -6.31 3.43 -8.39
N PRO A 23 -5.66 4.60 -8.36
CA PRO A 23 -4.29 4.72 -7.90
C PRO A 23 -4.03 4.06 -6.54
N ALA A 24 -4.94 4.21 -5.57
CA ALA A 24 -4.85 3.58 -4.25
C ALA A 24 -4.83 2.04 -4.31
N LEU A 25 -5.66 1.42 -5.16
CA LEU A 25 -5.68 -0.03 -5.33
C LEU A 25 -4.42 -0.50 -6.06
N THR A 26 -3.99 0.19 -7.12
CA THR A 26 -2.75 -0.12 -7.84
C THR A 26 -1.54 -0.07 -6.90
N PHE A 27 -1.40 0.99 -6.11
CA PHE A 27 -0.33 1.12 -5.12
C PHE A 27 -0.35 -0.03 -4.11
N THR A 28 -1.53 -0.35 -3.58
CA THR A 28 -1.71 -1.43 -2.61
C THR A 28 -1.34 -2.80 -3.20
N ASP A 29 -1.71 -3.05 -4.45
CA ASP A 29 -1.36 -4.29 -5.15
C ASP A 29 0.14 -4.39 -5.45
N LEU A 30 0.80 -3.29 -5.82
CA LEU A 30 2.25 -3.26 -5.99
C LEU A 30 2.98 -3.59 -4.69
N VAL A 31 2.56 -3.01 -3.56
CA VAL A 31 3.14 -3.32 -2.24
C VAL A 31 2.83 -4.76 -1.80
N HIS A 32 1.62 -5.25 -2.07
CA HIS A 32 1.23 -6.62 -1.75
C HIS A 32 2.04 -7.66 -2.55
N HIS A 33 2.34 -7.35 -3.81
CA HIS A 33 3.05 -8.23 -4.73
C HIS A 33 4.53 -7.88 -4.91
N GLN A 34 5.09 -7.01 -4.05
CA GLN A 34 6.47 -6.53 -4.16
C GLN A 34 7.47 -7.66 -4.43
N THR A 35 7.39 -8.79 -3.70
CA THR A 35 8.32 -9.93 -3.83
C THR A 35 8.28 -10.64 -5.18
N LYS A 36 7.22 -10.46 -5.97
CA LYS A 36 7.10 -10.99 -7.33
C LYS A 36 7.61 -10.03 -8.40
N ILE A 37 7.69 -8.74 -8.07
CA ILE A 37 8.05 -7.66 -9.00
C ILE A 37 9.53 -7.28 -8.82
N GLY A 38 10.05 -7.40 -7.60
CA GLY A 38 11.43 -7.10 -7.24
C GLY A 38 11.57 -6.71 -5.77
N THR A 39 12.56 -5.85 -5.49
CA THR A 39 12.67 -5.21 -4.18
C THR A 39 11.78 -3.97 -4.12
N LEU A 40 11.37 -3.57 -2.92
CA LEU A 40 10.57 -2.36 -2.71
C LEU A 40 11.27 -1.09 -3.26
N ASN A 41 12.62 -1.03 -3.20
CA ASN A 41 13.40 0.09 -3.76
C ASN A 41 13.09 0.35 -5.25
N ARG A 42 12.88 -0.71 -6.05
CA ARG A 42 12.54 -0.55 -7.48
C ARG A 42 11.16 0.04 -7.72
N LEU A 43 10.29 -0.01 -6.71
CA LEU A 43 8.93 0.48 -6.80
C LEU A 43 8.78 1.89 -6.24
N LEU A 44 9.77 2.42 -5.50
CA LEU A 44 9.61 3.68 -4.75
C LEU A 44 9.16 4.84 -5.63
N SER A 45 9.83 5.11 -6.76
CA SER A 45 9.46 6.22 -7.64
C SER A 45 8.06 6.07 -8.24
N VAL A 46 7.65 4.85 -8.61
CA VAL A 46 6.30 4.58 -9.14
C VAL A 46 5.24 4.73 -8.04
N LEU A 47 5.56 4.28 -6.82
CA LEU A 47 4.68 4.41 -5.67
C LEU A 47 4.51 5.89 -5.27
N GLU A 48 5.58 6.68 -5.34
CA GLU A 48 5.56 8.12 -5.11
C GLU A 48 4.68 8.84 -6.12
N GLU A 49 4.86 8.60 -7.42
CA GLU A 49 4.02 9.17 -8.49
C GLU A 49 2.54 8.81 -8.30
N LEU A 50 2.24 7.54 -8.02
CA LEU A 50 0.87 7.11 -7.72
C LEU A 50 0.28 7.85 -6.52
N SER A 51 1.11 8.22 -5.54
CA SER A 51 0.65 8.88 -4.31
C SER A 51 0.12 10.30 -4.53
N GLU A 52 0.59 10.96 -5.59
CA GLU A 52 0.13 12.29 -6.00
C GLU A 52 -1.30 12.24 -6.58
N GLU A 53 -1.71 11.11 -7.16
CA GLU A 53 -3.04 10.93 -7.77
C GLU A 53 -4.11 10.39 -6.80
N PHE A 54 -3.77 10.22 -5.51
CA PHE A 54 -4.72 9.67 -4.55
C PHE A 54 -5.91 10.58 -4.24
N SER A 55 -7.02 9.96 -3.85
CA SER A 55 -8.18 10.63 -3.26
C SER A 55 -8.57 9.96 -1.93
N GLU A 56 -9.12 10.72 -0.99
CA GLU A 56 -9.55 10.17 0.30
C GLU A 56 -10.70 9.18 0.14
N SER A 57 -11.64 9.44 -0.77
CA SER A 57 -12.76 8.54 -1.05
C SER A 57 -12.30 7.18 -1.57
N ASP A 58 -11.22 7.14 -2.36
CA ASP A 58 -10.67 5.87 -2.84
C ASP A 58 -10.07 5.07 -1.68
N TRP A 59 -9.35 5.71 -0.76
CA TRP A 59 -8.78 5.05 0.42
C TRP A 59 -9.86 4.57 1.40
N GLN A 60 -10.89 5.38 1.63
CA GLN A 60 -12.06 4.98 2.44
C GLN A 60 -12.78 3.78 1.81
N SER A 61 -12.98 3.80 0.49
CA SER A 61 -13.55 2.68 -0.23
C SER A 61 -12.67 1.44 -0.13
N LEU A 62 -11.36 1.57 -0.37
CA LEU A 62 -10.42 0.45 -0.37
C LEU A 62 -10.35 -0.25 0.98
N THR A 63 -10.19 0.53 2.06
CA THR A 63 -10.10 0.00 3.43
C THR A 63 -11.42 -0.64 3.91
N SER A 64 -12.56 -0.34 3.27
CA SER A 64 -13.84 -0.98 3.61
C SER A 64 -13.94 -2.46 3.22
N TRP A 65 -13.09 -2.95 2.30
CA TRP A 65 -13.18 -4.33 1.80
C TRP A 65 -11.83 -5.04 1.67
N TYR A 66 -10.71 -4.32 1.63
CA TYR A 66 -9.39 -4.92 1.46
C TYR A 66 -8.89 -5.50 2.78
N ASN A 67 -8.87 -6.83 2.89
CA ASN A 67 -8.68 -7.52 4.18
C ASN A 67 -7.23 -7.87 4.53
N ASN A 68 -6.25 -7.62 3.65
CA ASN A 68 -4.86 -7.98 3.94
C ASN A 68 -4.19 -6.92 4.84
N LYS A 69 -4.29 -7.14 6.16
CA LYS A 69 -3.71 -6.27 7.18
C LYS A 69 -2.21 -6.07 7.02
N SER A 70 -1.46 -7.13 6.68
CA SER A 70 -0.01 -7.04 6.52
C SER A 70 0.38 -6.11 5.37
N THR A 71 -0.40 -6.10 4.28
CA THR A 71 -0.24 -5.15 3.19
C THR A 71 -0.60 -3.74 3.66
N LEU A 72 -1.76 -3.57 4.31
CA LEU A 72 -2.20 -2.26 4.80
C LEU A 72 -1.20 -1.64 5.79
N GLN A 73 -0.57 -2.45 6.65
CA GLN A 73 0.50 -1.99 7.55
C GLN A 73 1.70 -1.44 6.76
N ARG A 74 2.17 -2.16 5.74
CA ARG A 74 3.30 -1.72 4.89
C ARG A 74 2.96 -0.48 4.07
N VAL A 75 1.76 -0.45 3.47
CA VAL A 75 1.24 0.70 2.73
C VAL A 75 1.18 1.91 3.64
N GLY A 76 0.55 1.78 4.80
CA GLY A 76 0.43 2.87 5.77
C GLY A 76 1.78 3.39 6.24
N PHE A 77 2.73 2.50 6.54
CA PHE A 77 4.11 2.88 6.87
C PHE A 77 4.78 3.67 5.73
N LEU A 78 4.67 3.20 4.48
CA LEU A 78 5.26 3.89 3.33
C LEU A 78 4.64 5.28 3.12
N LEU A 79 3.32 5.39 3.22
CA LEU A 79 2.65 6.68 3.07
C LEU A 79 3.02 7.66 4.18
N ASP A 80 3.13 7.20 5.42
CA ASP A 80 3.38 8.04 6.59
C ASP A 80 4.84 8.48 6.68
N GLU A 81 5.77 7.52 6.59
CA GLU A 81 7.18 7.74 6.94
C GLU A 81 8.06 8.02 5.72
N ILE A 82 7.63 7.64 4.51
CA ILE A 82 8.44 7.75 3.29
C ILE A 82 7.87 8.82 2.35
N PHE A 83 6.57 8.76 2.04
CA PHE A 83 5.93 9.65 1.05
C PHE A 83 5.22 10.86 1.66
N ASN A 84 5.36 11.11 2.97
CA ASN A 84 4.75 12.23 3.71
C ASN A 84 3.24 12.45 3.42
N SER A 85 2.53 11.36 3.15
CA SER A 85 1.14 11.28 2.73
C SER A 85 0.23 10.92 3.90
N LYS A 86 0.43 11.60 5.04
CA LYS A 86 -0.15 11.26 6.34
C LYS A 86 -1.68 11.17 6.34
N ARG A 87 -2.36 12.04 5.58
CA ARG A 87 -3.85 12.02 5.46
C ARG A 87 -4.40 10.65 5.03
N TYR A 88 -3.72 10.00 4.07
CA TYR A 88 -4.14 8.69 3.56
C TYR A 88 -3.72 7.57 4.50
N ALA A 89 -2.54 7.71 5.10
CA ALA A 89 -2.08 6.80 6.12
C ALA A 89 -3.08 6.77 7.31
N ASP A 90 -3.56 7.91 7.80
CA ASP A 90 -4.48 7.96 8.94
C ASP A 90 -5.82 7.24 8.68
N ILE A 91 -6.31 7.23 7.43
CA ILE A 91 -7.48 6.43 7.02
C ILE A 91 -7.20 4.93 7.21
N ILE A 92 -6.05 4.45 6.73
CA ILE A 92 -5.61 3.06 6.86
C ILE A 92 -5.41 2.69 8.34
N TYR A 93 -4.77 3.57 9.11
CA TYR A 93 -4.52 3.35 10.53
C TYR A 93 -5.83 3.19 11.30
N THR A 94 -6.81 4.07 11.05
CA THR A 94 -8.14 4.00 11.67
C THR A 94 -8.83 2.68 11.38
N ASN A 95 -8.74 2.17 10.14
CA ASN A 95 -9.28 0.86 9.78
C ASN A 95 -8.56 -0.29 10.50
N LEU A 96 -7.22 -0.27 10.53
CA LEU A 96 -6.43 -1.31 11.19
C LEU A 96 -6.74 -1.42 12.68
N GLN A 97 -6.95 -0.29 13.37
CA GLN A 97 -7.27 -0.24 14.81
C GLN A 97 -8.60 -0.92 15.18
N GLN A 98 -9.49 -1.17 14.22
CA GLN A 98 -10.75 -1.87 14.47
C GLN A 98 -10.55 -3.35 14.81
N THR A 99 -9.35 -3.90 14.56
CA THR A 99 -9.06 -5.31 14.80
C THR A 99 -7.63 -5.51 15.29
N ASN A 100 -7.36 -6.64 15.94
CA ASN A 100 -5.98 -6.98 16.29
C ASN A 100 -5.15 -7.29 15.03
N TYR A 101 -3.92 -6.78 15.01
CA TYR A 101 -2.90 -7.06 14.00
C TYR A 101 -1.51 -7.18 14.65
N TYR A 102 -0.64 -7.94 14.00
CA TYR A 102 0.67 -8.34 14.51
C TYR A 102 1.81 -7.65 13.75
N PRO A 103 3.02 -7.61 14.31
CA PRO A 103 4.18 -7.09 13.60
C PRO A 103 4.45 -7.77 12.26
N VAL A 104 4.94 -7.00 11.28
CA VAL A 104 5.27 -7.47 9.93
C VAL A 104 6.59 -6.88 9.44
N LEU A 105 7.32 -7.62 8.60
CA LEU A 105 8.48 -7.06 7.90
C LEU A 105 8.04 -6.11 6.80
N LEU A 106 8.79 -5.02 6.59
CA LEU A 106 8.59 -4.08 5.49
C LEU A 106 8.74 -4.78 4.14
N SER A 107 9.85 -5.50 3.96
CA SER A 107 10.12 -6.36 2.82
C SER A 107 9.89 -7.83 3.24
N PRO A 108 8.84 -8.51 2.75
CA PRO A 108 8.60 -9.91 3.10
C PRO A 108 9.73 -10.81 2.59
N THR A 109 10.43 -11.50 3.49
CA THR A 109 11.46 -12.49 3.16
C THR A 109 11.19 -13.80 3.89
N ALA A 110 11.58 -14.93 3.31
CA ALA A 110 11.26 -16.26 3.87
C ALA A 110 12.06 -16.61 5.13
N ASN A 111 13.24 -16.01 5.31
CA ASN A 111 14.22 -16.40 6.33
C ASN A 111 14.27 -15.45 7.54
N GLU A 112 13.39 -14.46 7.58
CA GLU A 112 13.36 -13.45 8.64
C GLU A 112 11.97 -13.39 9.26
N LYS A 113 11.90 -13.13 10.56
CA LYS A 113 10.64 -12.93 11.28
C LYS A 113 10.59 -11.49 11.78
N PRO A 114 9.39 -10.87 11.78
CA PRO A 114 9.23 -9.56 12.40
C PRO A 114 9.55 -9.66 13.90
N GLY A 115 10.29 -8.68 14.38
CA GLY A 115 10.56 -8.44 15.79
C GLY A 115 9.45 -7.61 16.44
N SER A 116 9.85 -6.72 17.34
CA SER A 116 8.94 -5.80 18.05
C SER A 116 9.10 -4.38 17.50
N ALA A 117 8.58 -4.15 16.29
CA ALA A 117 8.49 -2.82 15.70
C ALA A 117 7.81 -1.83 16.65
N ARG A 118 8.48 -0.70 16.92
CA ARG A 118 7.99 0.35 17.83
C ARG A 118 7.16 1.44 17.15
N ASN A 119 7.10 1.48 15.82
CA ASN A 119 6.24 2.42 15.10
C ASN A 119 4.76 1.99 15.18
N ARG A 120 3.85 2.94 14.95
CA ARG A 120 2.40 2.71 15.02
C ARG A 120 1.89 1.62 14.07
N TRP A 121 2.62 1.37 12.99
CA TRP A 121 2.30 0.38 11.96
C TRP A 121 2.70 -1.05 12.35
N LYS A 122 3.51 -1.22 13.41
CA LYS A 122 4.17 -2.48 13.76
C LYS A 122 4.95 -3.06 12.57
N VAL A 123 5.62 -2.20 11.80
CA VAL A 123 6.43 -2.62 10.64
C VAL A 123 7.90 -2.63 11.01
N ASP A 124 8.55 -3.79 10.92
CA ASP A 124 10.00 -3.92 11.09
C ASP A 124 10.72 -3.61 9.78
N ILE A 125 11.60 -2.61 9.83
CA ILE A 125 12.32 -2.09 8.67
C ILE A 125 13.55 -2.98 8.44
N ASN A 126 13.39 -4.03 7.64
CA ASN A 126 14.43 -4.99 7.29
C ASN A 126 15.10 -4.72 5.93
N LEU A 127 14.85 -3.54 5.37
CA LEU A 127 15.39 -3.09 4.10
C LEU A 127 15.80 -1.62 4.26
N LYS A 128 17.02 -1.28 3.82
CA LYS A 128 17.40 0.12 3.64
C LYS A 128 16.70 0.64 2.38
N LEU A 129 15.77 1.57 2.57
CA LEU A 129 15.14 2.27 1.46
C LEU A 129 16.16 3.27 0.90
N GLU A 130 16.52 3.09 -0.36
CA GLU A 130 17.35 4.02 -1.11
C GLU A 130 16.38 4.85 -1.96
N SER A 131 16.12 6.07 -1.52
CA SER A 131 15.44 7.07 -2.34
C SER A 131 16.52 7.88 -3.02
N ASP A 132 16.53 7.92 -4.35
CA ASP A 132 17.47 8.70 -5.16
C ASP A 132 17.15 10.22 -5.16
N LEU A 133 16.47 10.71 -4.11
CA LEU A 133 16.03 12.11 -3.96
C LEU A 133 16.80 12.81 -2.84
#